data_AF-A0AAV0LJE0-F1
#
_entry.id   AF-A0AAV0LJE0-F1
#
_cell.length_a   1.000
_cell.length_b   1.000
_cell.length_c   1.000
_cell.angle_alpha   90.00
_cell.angle_beta   90.00
_cell.angle_gamma   90.00
#
_symmetry.space_group_name_H-M   'P 1'
#
loop_
_entity.id
_entity.type
_entity.pdbx_description
1 polymer ?
#
loop_
_entity_poly.entity_id
_entity_poly.type
_entity_poly.pdbx_seq_one_letter_code
_entity_poly.pdbx_strand_id
1 'polypeptide(L)'
;MPPNLHNTHVKLLAFDLLSLTQTPNPHSSSSDTISFSRRGSPLSRVEILGTVTFRDSKPGKFLKFSIDDGTGCVPCILWLNHMTSPYFSRRRPQDVRLIAHVASDFASLIKIGTVARVRGRVTGYRGSVQVTVSDVVIERDPNVETLHWLDCMRLARKCYDPLPHRK
;
A
#
# COMPACT_ATOMS: atom_id res chain seq x y z
N MET A 1 -23.38 -8.22 -9.45
CA MET A 1 -22.44 -8.72 -8.40
C MET A 1 -21.33 -7.69 -8.25
N PRO A 2 -20.98 -7.24 -7.04
CA PRO A 2 -19.83 -6.36 -6.85
C PRO A 2 -18.54 -7.08 -7.29
N PRO A 3 -17.56 -6.36 -7.87
CA PRO A 3 -16.31 -6.96 -8.31
C PRO A 3 -15.52 -7.53 -7.12
N ASN A 4 -14.93 -8.71 -7.28
CA ASN A 4 -14.04 -9.29 -6.27
C ASN A 4 -12.69 -8.55 -6.31
N LEU A 5 -12.43 -7.69 -5.34
CA LEU A 5 -11.21 -6.88 -5.24
C LEU A 5 -10.10 -7.58 -4.44
N HIS A 6 -10.32 -8.81 -3.98
CA HIS A 6 -9.35 -9.54 -3.18
C HIS A 6 -8.06 -9.78 -3.97
N ASN A 7 -6.91 -9.47 -3.35
CA ASN A 7 -5.57 -9.61 -3.93
C ASN A 7 -5.30 -8.76 -5.20
N THR A 8 -6.19 -7.83 -5.55
CA THR A 8 -5.96 -6.83 -6.60
C THR A 8 -5.40 -5.56 -5.98
N HIS A 9 -4.35 -4.97 -6.55
CA HIS A 9 -3.89 -3.64 -6.14
C HIS A 9 -4.89 -2.59 -6.66
N VAL A 10 -5.89 -2.25 -5.83
CA VAL A 10 -6.86 -1.21 -6.17
C VAL A 10 -6.19 0.16 -6.14
N LYS A 11 -6.52 1.04 -7.09
CA LYS A 11 -5.99 2.41 -7.09
C LYS A 11 -6.87 3.26 -6.21
N LEU A 12 -6.31 3.88 -5.18
CA LEU A 12 -7.04 4.75 -4.25
C LEU A 12 -6.26 6.04 -4.01
N LEU A 13 -7.01 7.14 -3.86
CA LEU A 13 -6.46 8.36 -3.28
C LEU A 13 -6.25 8.18 -1.76
N ALA A 14 -5.39 9.00 -1.17
CA ALA A 14 -5.02 8.90 0.24
C ALA A 14 -6.24 9.04 1.15
N PHE A 15 -7.13 10.01 0.91
CA PHE A 15 -8.34 10.18 1.74
C PHE A 15 -9.22 8.92 1.71
N ASP A 16 -9.36 8.29 0.54
CA ASP A 16 -10.14 7.08 0.35
C ASP A 16 -9.50 5.90 1.10
N LEU A 17 -8.18 5.74 1.00
CA LEU A 17 -7.42 4.70 1.70
C LEU A 17 -7.43 4.87 3.23
N LEU A 18 -7.29 6.10 3.72
CA LEU A 18 -7.26 6.40 5.15
C LEU A 18 -8.66 6.28 5.80
N SER A 19 -9.73 6.37 4.98
CA SER A 19 -11.12 6.22 5.42
C SER A 19 -11.64 4.76 5.45
N LEU A 20 -10.80 3.77 5.12
CA LEU A 20 -11.22 2.37 5.08
C LEU A 20 -11.75 1.88 6.43
N THR A 21 -12.86 1.15 6.38
CA THR A 21 -13.42 0.51 7.57
C THR A 21 -12.51 -0.64 7.99
N GLN A 22 -12.07 -0.59 9.24
CA GLN A 22 -11.24 -1.59 9.88
C GLN A 22 -12.11 -2.49 10.75
N THR A 23 -12.14 -3.79 10.45
CA THR A 23 -12.86 -4.79 11.26
C THR A 23 -11.87 -5.80 11.83
N PRO A 24 -11.89 -6.07 13.15
CA PRO A 24 -11.12 -7.16 13.73
C PRO A 24 -11.58 -8.49 13.11
N ASN A 25 -10.65 -9.38 12.73
CA ASN A 25 -11.00 -10.73 12.28
C ASN A 25 -11.07 -11.70 13.48
N PRO A 26 -12.27 -12.17 13.88
CA PRO A 26 -12.44 -13.03 15.05
C PRO A 26 -11.91 -14.46 14.87
N HIS A 27 -11.55 -14.90 13.66
CA HIS A 27 -11.13 -16.28 13.36
C HIS A 27 -9.62 -16.47 13.17
N SER A 28 -8.81 -15.45 13.43
CA SER A 28 -7.35 -15.48 13.27
C SER A 28 -6.66 -15.71 14.60
N SER A 29 -6.06 -16.89 14.79
CA SER A 29 -5.23 -17.24 15.96
C SER A 29 -3.88 -16.49 16.02
N SER A 30 -3.55 -15.67 15.02
CA SER A 30 -2.50 -14.64 15.12
C SER A 30 -3.14 -13.29 15.44
N SER A 31 -2.67 -12.64 16.51
CA SER A 31 -3.25 -11.48 17.20
C SER A 31 -3.54 -10.20 16.37
N ASP A 32 -3.41 -10.15 15.04
CA ASP A 32 -3.35 -8.89 14.29
C ASP A 32 -3.95 -8.91 12.86
N THR A 33 -4.92 -9.78 12.55
CA THR A 33 -5.52 -9.74 11.19
C THR A 33 -6.69 -8.77 11.14
N ILE A 34 -6.42 -7.48 11.00
CA ILE A 34 -7.44 -6.47 10.65
C ILE A 34 -7.85 -6.69 9.19
N SER A 35 -9.15 -6.78 8.92
CA SER A 35 -9.70 -6.72 7.57
C SER A 35 -10.11 -5.29 7.22
N PHE A 36 -9.91 -4.92 5.96
CA PHE A 36 -10.18 -3.59 5.44
C PHE A 36 -11.30 -3.68 4.40
N SER A 37 -12.23 -2.73 4.46
CA SER A 37 -13.28 -2.62 3.45
C SER A 37 -13.60 -1.18 3.10
N ARG A 38 -14.05 -1.00 1.86
CA ARG A 38 -14.64 0.25 1.37
C ARG A 38 -16.12 -0.01 1.10
N ARG A 39 -17.01 0.67 1.85
CA ARG A 39 -18.47 0.48 1.74
C ARG A 39 -18.89 -1.00 1.79
N GLY A 40 -18.26 -1.79 2.66
CA GLY A 40 -18.50 -3.23 2.80
C GLY A 40 -17.83 -4.11 1.75
N SER A 41 -17.20 -3.55 0.70
CA SER A 41 -16.40 -4.32 -0.26
C SER A 41 -15.01 -4.58 0.32
N PRO A 42 -14.61 -5.85 0.54
CA PRO A 42 -13.32 -6.18 1.12
C PRO A 42 -12.18 -5.90 0.15
N LEU A 43 -11.07 -5.39 0.66
CA LEU A 43 -9.84 -5.21 -0.10
C LEU A 43 -8.62 -5.45 0.79
N SER A 44 -7.51 -5.84 0.17
CA SER A 44 -6.28 -6.19 0.90
C SER A 44 -5.01 -5.56 0.33
N ARG A 45 -5.06 -5.02 -0.89
CA ARG A 45 -3.91 -4.46 -1.58
C ARG A 45 -4.27 -3.17 -2.27
N VAL A 46 -3.30 -2.26 -2.35
CA VAL A 46 -3.52 -0.92 -2.90
C VAL A 46 -2.33 -0.51 -3.77
N GLU A 47 -2.62 0.30 -4.78
CA GLU A 47 -1.68 1.16 -5.47
C GLU A 47 -2.00 2.62 -5.10
N ILE A 48 -1.00 3.35 -4.61
CA ILE A 48 -1.08 4.79 -4.35
C ILE A 48 0.04 5.49 -5.12
N LEU A 49 -0.13 6.77 -5.39
CA LEU A 49 0.86 7.58 -6.08
C LEU A 49 0.82 9.01 -5.54
N GLY A 50 1.99 9.57 -5.28
CA GLY A 50 2.14 10.95 -4.82
C GLY A 50 3.57 11.27 -4.43
N THR A 51 3.77 12.41 -3.79
CA THR A 51 5.09 12.90 -3.37
C THR A 51 5.50 12.28 -2.04
N VAL A 52 6.77 11.87 -1.93
CA VAL A 52 7.35 11.41 -0.66
C VAL A 52 7.56 12.60 0.26
N THR A 53 6.82 12.68 1.37
CA THR A 53 6.87 13.82 2.31
C THR A 53 7.61 13.55 3.61
N PHE A 54 7.78 12.27 3.97
CA PHE A 54 8.52 11.84 5.17
C PHE A 54 9.42 10.66 4.84
N ARG A 55 10.56 10.54 5.54
CA ARG A 55 11.47 9.39 5.44
C ARG A 55 12.23 9.18 6.74
N ASP A 56 12.10 8.01 7.34
CA ASP A 56 12.79 7.59 8.56
C ASP A 56 13.30 6.15 8.41
N SER A 57 14.62 6.00 8.41
CA SER A 57 15.28 4.71 8.27
C SER A 57 15.50 4.08 9.64
N LYS A 58 15.01 2.85 9.83
CA LYS A 58 15.34 2.00 10.98
C LYS A 58 16.33 0.92 10.53
N PRO A 59 17.65 1.09 10.79
CA PRO A 59 18.68 0.19 10.29
C PRO A 59 18.40 -1.27 10.61
N GLY A 60 18.59 -2.15 9.62
CA GLY A 60 18.36 -3.59 9.74
C GLY A 60 16.90 -4.01 9.98
N LYS A 61 15.94 -3.08 9.95
CA LYS A 61 14.53 -3.34 10.24
C LYS A 61 13.62 -2.95 9.07
N PHE A 62 13.43 -1.66 8.84
CA PHE A 62 12.53 -1.14 7.81
C PHE A 62 12.82 0.33 7.50
N LEU A 63 12.33 0.78 6.34
CA LEU A 63 12.19 2.19 6.00
C LEU A 63 10.73 2.59 6.19
N LYS A 64 10.47 3.63 6.99
CA LYS A 64 9.17 4.28 7.08
C LYS A 64 9.19 5.55 6.22
N PHE A 65 8.16 5.75 5.42
CA PHE A 65 7.99 6.96 4.62
C PHE A 65 6.51 7.30 4.48
N SER A 66 6.17 8.48 3.97
CA SER A 66 4.78 8.82 3.63
C SER A 66 4.66 9.28 2.19
N ILE A 67 3.53 8.93 1.58
CA ILE A 67 3.12 9.41 0.25
C ILE A 67 1.98 10.41 0.46
N ASP A 68 2.15 11.62 -0.05
CA ASP A 68 1.13 12.66 -0.08
C ASP A 68 0.66 12.85 -1.53
N ASP A 69 -0.63 12.64 -1.76
CA ASP A 69 -1.26 12.83 -3.06
C ASP A 69 -2.11 14.08 -3.11
N GLY A 70 -2.02 15.00 -2.14
CA GLY A 70 -2.85 16.19 -2.00
C GLY A 70 -4.18 15.98 -1.29
N THR A 71 -4.59 14.72 -1.05
CA THR A 71 -5.82 14.38 -0.32
C THR A 71 -5.54 13.82 1.07
N GLY A 72 -4.28 13.53 1.38
CA GLY A 72 -3.82 13.03 2.67
C GLY A 72 -2.41 12.42 2.58
N CYS A 73 -1.81 12.14 3.74
CA CYS A 73 -0.50 11.52 3.85
C CYS A 73 -0.62 10.05 4.29
N VAL A 74 -0.28 9.11 3.41
CA VAL A 74 -0.37 7.67 3.68
C VAL A 74 0.97 7.13 4.22
N PRO A 75 1.00 6.55 5.43
CA PRO A 75 2.20 5.89 5.94
C PRO A 75 2.53 4.61 5.15
N CYS A 76 3.79 4.45 4.77
CA CYS A 76 4.32 3.30 4.04
C CYS A 76 5.49 2.67 4.80
N ILE A 77 5.51 1.34 4.84
CA ILE A 77 6.54 0.53 5.51
C ILE A 77 7.18 -0.41 4.49
N LEU A 78 8.46 -0.20 4.20
CA LEU A 78 9.29 -1.11 3.41
C LEU A 78 10.18 -1.91 4.36
N TRP A 79 9.94 -3.21 4.49
CA TRP A 79 10.74 -4.09 5.34
C TRP A 79 12.12 -4.32 4.74
N LEU A 80 13.16 -4.32 5.58
CA LEU A 80 14.57 -4.50 5.18
C LEU A 80 15.26 -5.62 5.96
N ASN A 81 14.52 -6.34 6.80
CA ASN A 81 15.01 -7.42 7.66
C ASN A 81 14.91 -8.82 7.02
N HIS A 82 14.94 -8.90 5.69
CA HIS A 82 14.75 -10.16 4.95
C HIS A 82 15.71 -11.28 5.40
N MET A 83 16.96 -10.92 5.72
CA MET A 83 17.99 -11.88 6.14
C MET A 83 17.90 -12.33 7.60
N THR A 84 17.20 -11.58 8.45
CA THR A 84 17.11 -11.83 9.90
C THR A 84 15.72 -12.25 10.36
N SER A 85 14.69 -12.05 9.53
CA SER A 85 13.31 -12.37 9.87
C SER A 85 13.03 -13.87 9.79
N PRO A 86 12.43 -14.48 10.83
CA PRO A 86 12.07 -15.90 10.82
C PRO A 86 11.01 -16.25 9.76
N TYR A 87 10.29 -15.24 9.23
CA TYR A 87 9.33 -15.40 8.13
C TYR A 87 9.98 -16.03 6.88
N PHE A 88 11.26 -15.77 6.64
CA PHE A 88 11.98 -16.27 5.47
C PHE A 88 12.75 -17.57 5.73
N SER A 89 12.69 -18.13 6.95
CA SER A 89 13.44 -19.36 7.34
C SER A 89 13.17 -20.57 6.43
N ARG A 90 11.96 -20.66 5.86
CA ARG A 90 11.54 -21.76 4.98
C ARG A 90 11.87 -21.52 3.50
N ARG A 91 12.37 -20.34 3.12
CA ARG A 91 12.70 -19.99 1.73
C ARG A 91 14.14 -20.31 1.41
N ARG A 92 14.44 -20.55 0.12
CA ARG A 92 15.81 -20.76 -0.34
C ARG A 92 16.64 -19.49 -0.07
N PRO A 93 17.85 -19.61 0.52
CA PRO A 93 18.67 -18.44 0.84
C PRO A 93 19.00 -17.53 -0.34
N GLN A 94 19.12 -18.08 -1.55
CA GLN A 94 19.37 -17.31 -2.78
C GLN A 94 18.20 -16.37 -3.11
N ASP A 95 16.97 -16.88 -3.04
CA ASP A 95 15.75 -16.09 -3.30
C ASP A 95 15.59 -14.98 -2.25
N VAL A 96 15.90 -15.28 -0.98
CA VAL A 96 15.83 -14.28 0.10
C VAL A 96 16.83 -13.15 -0.14
N ARG A 97 18.05 -13.46 -0.60
CA ARG A 97 19.05 -12.45 -0.95
C ARG A 97 18.59 -11.57 -2.11
N LEU A 98 17.96 -12.14 -3.14
CA LEU A 98 17.42 -11.37 -4.26
C LEU A 98 16.33 -10.39 -3.79
N ILE A 99 15.40 -10.87 -2.96
CA ILE A 99 14.34 -10.01 -2.39
C ILE A 99 14.95 -8.90 -1.52
N ALA A 100 15.94 -9.25 -0.69
CA ALA A 100 16.65 -8.27 0.15
C ALA A 100 17.34 -7.18 -0.69
N HIS A 101 17.97 -7.57 -1.80
CA HIS A 101 18.63 -6.65 -2.72
C HIS A 101 17.62 -5.70 -3.37
N VAL A 102 16.52 -6.23 -3.93
CA VAL A 102 15.44 -5.41 -4.52
C VAL A 102 14.85 -4.43 -3.50
N ALA A 103 14.63 -4.86 -2.27
CA ALA A 103 14.14 -3.97 -1.22
C ALA A 103 15.15 -2.87 -0.85
N SER A 104 16.45 -3.19 -0.85
CA SER A 104 17.52 -2.20 -0.66
C SER A 104 17.55 -1.18 -1.80
N ASP A 105 17.37 -1.63 -3.03
CA ASP A 105 17.31 -0.74 -4.20
C ASP A 105 16.12 0.21 -4.10
N PHE A 106 14.93 -0.29 -3.78
CA PHE A 106 13.76 0.56 -3.51
C PHE A 106 14.04 1.58 -2.39
N ALA A 107 14.66 1.16 -1.28
CA ALA A 107 14.99 2.07 -0.17
C ALA A 107 15.96 3.19 -0.58
N SER A 108 16.85 2.93 -1.54
CA SER A 108 17.79 3.92 -2.09
C SER A 108 17.11 4.95 -3.02
N LEU A 109 16.05 4.52 -3.72
CA LEU A 109 15.29 5.34 -4.64
C LEU A 109 14.31 6.27 -3.92
N ILE A 110 13.71 5.82 -2.81
CA ILE A 110 12.75 6.60 -2.02
C ILE A 110 13.47 7.78 -1.33
N LYS A 111 13.23 8.99 -1.82
CA LYS A 111 13.80 10.24 -1.30
C LYS A 111 12.68 11.26 -1.09
N ILE A 112 12.81 12.12 -0.08
CA ILE A 112 11.84 13.20 0.14
C ILE A 112 11.80 14.11 -1.11
N GLY A 113 10.60 14.49 -1.54
CA GLY A 113 10.35 15.34 -2.71
C GLY A 113 10.23 14.60 -4.04
N THR A 114 10.45 13.29 -4.10
CA THR A 114 10.23 12.52 -5.33
C THR A 114 8.78 12.03 -5.42
N VAL A 115 8.23 11.99 -6.64
CA VAL A 115 6.95 11.32 -6.91
C VAL A 115 7.19 9.81 -7.00
N ALA A 116 6.45 9.04 -6.22
CA ALA A 116 6.56 7.59 -6.17
C ALA A 116 5.19 6.91 -6.33
N ARG A 117 5.15 5.90 -7.20
CA ARG A 117 4.06 4.92 -7.26
C ARG A 117 4.40 3.77 -6.32
N VAL A 118 3.53 3.49 -5.37
CA VAL A 118 3.73 2.47 -4.34
C VAL A 118 2.61 1.44 -4.42
N ARG A 119 2.99 0.17 -4.51
CA ARG A 119 2.08 -0.96 -4.39
C ARG A 119 2.36 -1.74 -3.13
N GLY A 120 1.31 -2.20 -2.46
CA GLY A 120 1.48 -2.98 -1.25
C GLY A 120 0.21 -3.55 -0.67
N ARG A 121 0.38 -4.20 0.49
CA ARG A 121 -0.72 -4.72 1.31
C ARG A 121 -1.20 -3.63 2.26
N VAL A 122 -2.51 -3.50 2.40
CA VAL A 122 -3.11 -2.63 3.42
C VAL A 122 -2.95 -3.31 4.77
N THR A 123 -2.44 -2.57 5.75
CA THR A 123 -2.18 -3.05 7.11
C THR A 123 -2.57 -1.99 8.12
N GLY A 124 -2.83 -2.39 9.36
CA GLY A 124 -3.12 -1.48 10.46
C GLY A 124 -1.96 -1.48 11.45
N TYR A 125 -1.64 -0.32 12.02
CA TYR A 125 -0.70 -0.20 13.13
C TYR A 125 -1.21 0.83 14.12
N ARG A 126 -1.41 0.41 15.37
CA ARG A 126 -1.97 1.27 16.44
C ARG A 126 -3.25 2.00 15.99
N GLY A 127 -4.15 1.28 15.32
CA GLY A 127 -5.42 1.80 14.82
C GLY A 127 -5.34 2.63 13.53
N SER A 128 -4.14 2.90 13.01
CA SER A 128 -3.95 3.69 11.79
C SER A 128 -3.71 2.80 10.56
N VAL A 129 -4.32 3.15 9.43
CA VAL A 129 -4.07 2.49 8.13
C VAL A 129 -2.67 2.84 7.63
N GLN A 130 -1.95 1.84 7.11
CA GLN A 130 -0.65 1.99 6.47
C GLN A 130 -0.47 0.97 5.34
N VAL A 131 0.48 1.21 4.45
CA VAL A 131 0.83 0.29 3.35
C VAL A 131 2.12 -0.45 3.67
N THR A 132 2.05 -1.77 3.74
CA THR A 132 3.24 -2.62 3.71
C THR A 132 3.67 -2.79 2.25
N VAL A 133 4.79 -2.18 1.90
CA VAL A 133 5.26 -2.01 0.52
C VAL A 133 5.71 -3.34 -0.07
N SER A 134 5.31 -3.58 -1.31
CA SER A 134 5.76 -4.71 -2.15
C SER A 134 6.61 -4.26 -3.33
N ASP A 135 6.31 -3.08 -3.89
CA ASP A 135 6.96 -2.54 -5.09
C ASP A 135 6.88 -1.01 -5.09
N VAL A 136 7.92 -0.37 -5.63
CA VAL A 136 8.02 1.10 -5.74
C VAL A 136 8.62 1.49 -7.08
N VAL A 137 7.99 2.45 -7.75
CA VAL A 137 8.51 3.08 -8.97
C VAL A 137 8.60 4.58 -8.75
N ILE A 138 9.76 5.17 -9.06
CA ILE A 138 9.93 6.63 -9.06
C ILE A 138 9.45 7.16 -10.41
N GLU A 139 8.40 7.96 -10.37
CA GLU A 139 7.80 8.54 -11.57
C GLU A 139 8.49 9.85 -11.94
N ARG A 140 8.70 10.07 -13.23
CA ARG A 140 9.35 11.28 -13.77
C ARG A 140 8.46 12.09 -14.70
N ASP A 141 7.41 11.48 -15.24
CA ASP A 141 6.44 12.19 -16.07
C ASP A 141 5.52 13.03 -15.17
N PRO A 142 5.48 14.36 -15.32
CA PRO A 142 4.68 15.22 -14.47
C PRO A 142 3.17 14.95 -14.57
N ASN A 143 2.70 14.30 -15.63
CA ASN A 143 1.27 14.05 -15.83
C ASN A 143 0.74 12.84 -15.04
N VAL A 144 1.63 12.00 -14.49
CA VAL A 144 1.23 10.74 -13.83
C VAL A 144 0.37 10.94 -12.59
N GLU A 145 0.54 12.04 -11.86
CA GLU A 145 -0.29 12.38 -10.70
C GLU A 145 -1.73 12.65 -11.14
N THR A 146 -1.90 13.52 -12.13
CA THR A 146 -3.23 13.84 -12.68
C THR A 146 -3.90 12.60 -13.30
N LEU A 147 -3.15 11.80 -14.07
CA LEU A 147 -3.67 10.57 -14.65
C LEU A 147 -4.10 9.56 -13.58
N HIS A 148 -3.31 9.41 -12.51
CA HIS A 148 -3.65 8.53 -11.39
C HIS A 148 -4.91 9.00 -10.68
N TRP A 149 -5.05 10.30 -10.42
CA TRP A 149 -6.26 10.88 -9.84
C TRP A 149 -7.50 10.60 -10.68
N LEU A 150 -7.41 10.81 -12.00
CA LEU A 150 -8.51 10.52 -12.94
C LEU A 150 -8.89 9.04 -12.91
N ASP A 151 -7.90 8.14 -12.88
CA ASP A 151 -8.12 6.70 -12.75
C ASP A 151 -8.81 6.34 -11.43
N CYS A 152 -8.33 6.85 -10.30
CA CYS A 152 -8.92 6.62 -8.97
C CYS A 152 -10.38 7.08 -8.94
N MET A 153 -10.68 8.29 -9.41
CA MET A 153 -12.05 8.81 -9.48
C MET A 153 -12.94 7.97 -10.40
N ARG A 154 -12.42 7.54 -11.56
CA ARG A 154 -13.16 6.69 -12.50
C ARG A 154 -13.47 5.33 -11.88
N LEU A 155 -12.49 4.70 -11.23
CA LEU A 155 -12.62 3.39 -10.58
C LEU A 155 -13.56 3.46 -9.38
N ALA A 156 -13.48 4.53 -8.57
CA ALA A 156 -14.43 4.77 -7.50
C ALA A 156 -15.87 4.77 -8.02
N ARG A 157 -16.18 5.54 -9.07
CA ARG A 157 -17.54 5.64 -9.63
C ARG A 157 -18.02 4.37 -10.32
N LYS A 158 -17.14 3.67 -11.04
CA LYS A 158 -17.53 2.56 -11.92
C LYS A 158 -17.39 1.17 -11.28
N CYS A 159 -16.48 1.01 -10.33
CA CYS A 159 -16.07 -0.30 -9.82
C CYS A 159 -16.26 -0.45 -8.31
N TYR A 160 -15.94 0.59 -7.53
CA TYR A 160 -15.92 0.47 -6.06
C TYR A 160 -17.25 0.92 -5.43
N ASP A 161 -17.82 2.00 -5.95
CA ASP A 161 -19.06 2.62 -5.47
C ASP A 161 -20.11 2.69 -6.61
N PRO A 162 -20.43 1.58 -7.32
CA PRO A 162 -21.38 1.63 -8.42
C PRO A 162 -22.76 2.06 -7.92
N LEU A 163 -23.34 3.09 -8.56
CA LEU A 163 -24.71 3.50 -8.27
C LEU A 163 -25.66 2.33 -8.56
N PRO A 164 -26.68 2.09 -7.71
CA PRO A 164 -27.70 1.11 -8.01
C PRO A 164 -28.32 1.47 -9.36
N HIS A 165 -28.47 0.47 -10.24
CA HIS A 165 -29.15 0.67 -11.51
C HIS A 165 -30.55 1.21 -11.20
N ARG A 166 -30.87 2.40 -11.74
CA ARG A 166 -32.24 2.91 -11.69
C ARG A 166 -33.12 1.86 -12.39
N LYS A 167 -34.07 1.30 -11.65
CA LYS A 167 -35.13 0.44 -12.19
C LYS A 167 -36.04 1.27 -13.08
#